data_AF-A0A8F2B0F7-F1
#
_entry.id   AF-A0A8F2B0F7-F1
#
_cell.length_a   1.000
_cell.length_b   1.000
_cell.length_c   1.000
_cell.angle_alpha   90.00
_cell.angle_beta   90.00
_cell.angle_gamma   90.00
#
_symmetry.space_group_name_H-M   'P 1'
#
loop_
_entity.id
_entity.type
_entity.pdbx_description
1 polymer ?
#
loop_
_entity_poly.entity_id
_entity_poly.type
_entity_poly.pdbx_seq_one_letter_code
_entity_poly.pdbx_strand_id
1 'polypeptide(L)'
;MGKLTIGCFSSLIGSMTLDFAVKLAEAARKKGHDVDIWLSGNGTMLSKKGQRSFKDYSSLEKTITELVADGANVTACEACAEARGIHKEDLISGFRVKSADMYLASCFSADRVLHIGGE
;
A
#
# COMPACT_ATOMS: atom_id res chain seq x y z
N MET A 1 11.49 -15.79 -11.03
CA MET A 1 10.89 -14.82 -10.09
C MET A 1 10.30 -13.68 -10.88
N GLY A 2 9.20 -13.07 -10.45
CA GLY A 2 8.56 -12.00 -11.22
C GLY A 2 8.20 -10.79 -10.35
N LYS A 3 7.96 -9.64 -10.99
CA LYS A 3 7.57 -8.38 -10.39
C LYS A 3 6.05 -8.19 -10.44
N LEU A 4 5.46 -7.91 -9.28
CA LEU A 4 4.05 -7.57 -9.12
C LEU A 4 3.90 -6.10 -8.79
N THR A 5 2.98 -5.43 -9.48
CA THR A 5 2.51 -4.10 -9.13
C THR A 5 1.07 -4.20 -8.64
N ILE A 6 0.84 -3.85 -7.38
CA ILE A 6 -0.46 -3.99 -6.72
C ILE A 6 -0.99 -2.59 -6.41
N GLY A 7 -2.02 -2.15 -7.13
CA GLY A 7 -2.76 -0.92 -6.82
C GLY A 7 -3.94 -1.21 -5.89
N CYS A 8 -4.08 -0.45 -4.81
CA CYS A 8 -5.23 -0.54 -3.91
C CYS A 8 -5.84 0.83 -3.62
N PHE A 9 -7.18 0.89 -3.67
CA PHE A 9 -7.95 2.14 -3.70
C PHE A 9 -8.91 2.30 -2.53
N SER A 10 -9.32 1.19 -1.90
CA SER A 10 -10.29 1.16 -0.81
C SER A 10 -9.64 1.39 0.56
N SER A 11 -10.45 1.87 1.51
CA SER A 11 -10.04 2.12 2.91
C SER A 11 -9.71 0.83 3.66
N LEU A 12 -8.91 0.95 4.72
CA LEU A 12 -8.65 -0.10 5.71
C LEU A 12 -9.93 -0.55 6.44
N ILE A 13 -10.80 0.41 6.77
CA ILE A 13 -12.06 0.17 7.46
C ILE A 13 -13.19 0.29 6.44
N GLY A 14 -14.12 -0.68 6.45
CA GLY A 14 -15.26 -0.73 5.55
C GLY A 14 -14.99 -1.50 4.24
N SER A 15 -13.76 -1.94 3.99
CA SER A 15 -13.42 -2.83 2.87
C SER A 15 -12.35 -3.84 3.27
N MET A 16 -12.57 -5.12 2.99
CA MET A 16 -11.57 -6.17 3.21
C MET A 16 -10.51 -6.23 2.09
N THR A 17 -10.66 -5.42 1.04
CA THR A 17 -9.76 -5.48 -0.13
C THR A 17 -8.36 -4.97 0.18
N LEU A 18 -8.22 -4.01 1.10
CA LEU A 18 -6.91 -3.53 1.54
C LEU A 18 -6.15 -4.57 2.36
N ASP A 19 -6.84 -5.24 3.30
CA ASP A 19 -6.29 -6.41 4.02
C ASP A 19 -5.79 -7.48 3.05
N PHE A 20 -6.62 -7.81 2.05
CA PHE A 20 -6.27 -8.79 1.04
C PHE A 20 -5.05 -8.36 0.23
N ALA A 21 -4.99 -7.10 -0.22
CA ALA A 21 -3.85 -6.58 -0.99
C ALA A 21 -2.53 -6.67 -0.20
N VAL A 22 -2.53 -6.29 1.08
CA VAL A 22 -1.34 -6.36 1.93
C VAL A 22 -0.90 -7.81 2.19
N LYS A 23 -1.84 -8.72 2.49
CA LYS A 23 -1.55 -10.14 2.69
C LYS A 23 -1.05 -10.82 1.41
N LEU A 24 -1.60 -10.44 0.27
CA LEU A 24 -1.15 -10.94 -1.03
C LEU A 24 0.28 -10.50 -1.32
N ALA A 25 0.61 -9.23 -1.04
CA ALA A 25 1.96 -8.71 -1.17
C ALA A 25 2.95 -9.45 -0.26
N GLU A 26 2.58 -9.71 0.99
CA GLU A 26 3.38 -10.49 1.94
C GLU A 26 3.65 -11.91 1.40
N ALA A 27 2.61 -12.59 0.93
CA ALA A 27 2.75 -13.93 0.34
C ALA A 27 3.64 -13.92 -0.90
N ALA A 28 3.54 -12.89 -1.74
CA ALA A 28 4.38 -12.73 -2.93
C ALA A 28 5.86 -12.52 -2.54
N ARG A 29 6.16 -11.62 -1.58
CA ARG A 29 7.53 -11.42 -1.07
C ARG A 29 8.12 -12.69 -0.47
N LYS A 30 7.36 -13.44 0.34
CA LYS A 30 7.80 -14.73 0.92
C LYS A 30 8.12 -15.79 -0.13
N LYS A 31 7.46 -15.73 -1.29
CA LYS A 31 7.76 -16.58 -2.45
C LYS A 31 8.90 -16.03 -3.33
N GLY A 32 9.51 -14.92 -2.92
CA GLY A 32 10.68 -14.27 -3.51
C GLY A 32 10.36 -13.22 -4.57
N HIS A 33 9.09 -12.92 -4.84
CA HIS A 33 8.70 -11.96 -5.87
C HIS A 33 9.06 -10.53 -5.49
N ASP A 34 9.33 -9.68 -6.48
CA ASP A 34 9.42 -8.24 -6.27
C ASP A 34 8.01 -7.64 -6.24
N VAL A 35 7.76 -6.73 -5.30
CA VAL A 35 6.42 -6.20 -5.07
C VAL A 35 6.46 -4.69 -4.90
N ASP A 36 5.81 -3.98 -5.82
CA ASP A 36 5.46 -2.58 -5.69
C ASP A 36 3.98 -2.47 -5.27
N ILE A 37 3.69 -1.71 -4.21
CA ILE A 37 2.32 -1.40 -3.79
C ILE A 37 2.05 0.08 -4.01
N TRP A 38 0.94 0.38 -4.66
CA TRP A 38 0.40 1.73 -4.84
C TRP A 38 -0.89 1.91 -4.04
N LEU A 39 -0.89 2.87 -3.12
CA LEU A 39 -2.03 3.21 -2.29
C LEU A 39 -2.64 4.53 -2.76
N SER A 40 -3.81 4.45 -3.38
CA SER A 40 -4.53 5.60 -3.94
C SER A 40 -5.91 5.74 -3.31
N GLY A 41 -6.59 6.85 -3.59
CA GLY A 41 -7.93 7.12 -3.06
C GLY A 41 -7.97 7.01 -1.53
N ASN A 42 -8.87 6.18 -1.02
CA ASN A 42 -8.99 5.92 0.41
C ASN A 42 -7.91 4.98 0.95
N GLY A 43 -7.30 4.16 0.09
CA GLY A 43 -6.18 3.28 0.46
C GLY A 43 -4.95 4.05 0.94
N THR A 44 -4.78 5.30 0.52
CA THR A 44 -3.71 6.20 0.99
C THR A 44 -3.70 6.37 2.50
N MET A 45 -4.85 6.23 3.19
CA MET A 45 -4.93 6.33 4.65
C MET A 45 -4.04 5.31 5.40
N LEU A 46 -3.70 4.18 4.77
CA LEU A 46 -2.79 3.20 5.35
C LEU A 46 -1.38 3.76 5.57
N SER A 47 -0.98 4.82 4.88
CA SER A 47 0.34 5.43 5.09
C SER A 47 0.47 6.19 6.41
N LYS A 48 -0.64 6.49 7.09
CA LYS A 48 -0.64 7.22 8.36
C LYS A 48 -0.25 6.30 9.52
N LYS A 49 0.70 6.77 10.35
CA LYS A 49 1.17 6.11 11.56
C LYS A 49 0.19 6.28 12.73
N GLY A 50 0.35 5.46 13.76
CA GLY A 50 -0.45 5.53 14.98
C GLY A 50 -1.79 4.80 14.87
N GLN A 51 -1.91 3.84 13.96
CA GLN A 51 -3.05 2.92 13.92
C GLN A 51 -3.16 2.18 15.26
N ARG A 52 -4.39 2.02 15.74
CA ARG A 52 -4.69 1.22 16.92
C ARG A 52 -5.43 -0.04 16.51
N SER A 53 -5.05 -1.15 17.13
CA SER A 53 -5.77 -2.41 16.95
C SER A 53 -7.05 -2.40 17.79
N PHE A 54 -8.16 -2.77 17.18
CA PHE A 54 -9.45 -3.01 17.85
C PHE A 54 -9.94 -4.41 17.49
N LYS A 55 -10.77 -5.01 18.34
CA LYS A 55 -11.22 -6.41 18.18
C LYS A 55 -11.85 -6.69 16.80
N ASP A 56 -12.60 -5.72 16.27
CA ASP A 56 -13.42 -5.88 15.07
C ASP A 56 -12.93 -5.02 13.88
N TYR A 57 -11.78 -4.36 14.02
CA TYR A 57 -11.20 -3.53 12.95
C TYR A 57 -9.76 -3.95 12.66
N SER A 58 -9.45 -4.09 11.37
CA SER A 58 -8.10 -4.33 10.90
C SER A 58 -7.18 -3.17 11.28
N SER A 59 -5.94 -3.52 11.65
CA SER A 59 -4.82 -2.60 11.71
C SER A 59 -3.66 -3.24 10.96
N LEU A 60 -3.04 -2.48 10.06
CA LEU A 60 -2.03 -3.01 9.13
C LEU A 60 -0.68 -2.31 9.27
N GLU A 61 -0.54 -1.29 10.13
CA GLU A 61 0.71 -0.56 10.33
C GLU A 61 1.91 -1.49 10.62
N LYS A 62 1.75 -2.47 11.51
CA LYS A 62 2.82 -3.45 11.78
C LYS A 62 3.17 -4.24 10.52
N THR A 63 2.19 -4.87 9.89
CA THR A 63 2.39 -5.73 8.71
C THR A 63 3.00 -4.96 7.55
N ILE A 64 2.53 -3.75 7.26
CA ILE A 64 3.05 -2.96 6.14
C ILE A 64 4.46 -2.42 6.43
N THR A 65 4.78 -2.14 7.70
CA THR A 65 6.15 -1.78 8.12
C THR A 65 7.12 -2.94 7.93
N GLU A 66 6.71 -4.14 8.36
CA GLU A 66 7.48 -5.38 8.13
C GLU A 66 7.68 -5.65 6.63
N LEU A 67 6.63 -5.44 5.84
CA LEU A 67 6.70 -5.60 4.39
C LEU A 67 7.71 -4.64 3.73
N VAL A 68 7.74 -3.38 4.17
CA VAL A 68 8.72 -2.38 3.71
C VAL A 68 10.14 -2.79 4.14
N ALA A 69 10.31 -3.26 5.38
CA ALA A 69 11.59 -3.76 5.88
C ALA A 69 12.09 -4.99 5.08
N ASP A 70 11.17 -5.85 4.65
CA ASP A 70 11.41 -6.99 3.77
C ASP A 70 11.63 -6.60 2.30
N GLY A 71 11.74 -5.30 1.99
CA GLY A 71 12.10 -4.77 0.68
C GLY A 71 10.91 -4.56 -0.27
N ALA A 72 9.67 -4.65 0.20
CA ALA A 72 8.53 -4.25 -0.62
C ALA A 72 8.49 -2.72 -0.78
N ASN A 73 8.01 -2.32 -1.95
CA ASN A 73 8.02 -0.95 -2.41
C ASN A 73 6.65 -0.32 -2.21
N VAL A 74 6.33 0.15 -0.99
CA VAL A 74 5.01 0.73 -0.68
C VAL A 74 5.02 2.24 -0.94
N THR A 75 4.04 2.73 -1.70
CA THR A 75 3.94 4.15 -2.05
C THR A 75 2.51 4.66 -1.95
N ALA A 76 2.35 5.77 -1.23
CA ALA A 76 1.13 6.55 -1.14
C ALA A 76 1.04 7.60 -2.27
N CYS A 77 -0.16 7.78 -2.78
CA CYS A 77 -0.47 8.85 -3.72
C CYS A 77 -0.38 10.22 -3.04
N GLU A 78 0.49 11.08 -3.57
CA GLU A 78 0.73 12.44 -3.09
C GLU A 78 -0.55 13.28 -3.05
N ALA A 79 -1.24 13.41 -4.18
CA ALA A 79 -2.50 14.16 -4.25
C ALA A 79 -3.57 13.63 -3.28
N CYS A 80 -3.66 12.31 -3.08
CA CYS A 80 -4.63 11.73 -2.15
C CYS A 80 -4.26 12.00 -0.69
N ALA A 81 -2.97 12.04 -0.36
CA ALA A 81 -2.45 12.36 0.97
C ALA A 81 -2.66 13.84 1.28
N GLU A 82 -2.27 14.73 0.36
CA GLU A 82 -2.43 16.19 0.52
C GLU A 82 -3.90 16.59 0.67
N ALA A 83 -4.79 16.04 -0.16
CA ALA A 83 -6.22 16.30 -0.07
C ALA A 83 -6.85 15.84 1.27
N ARG A 84 -6.18 14.96 2.01
CA ARG A 84 -6.61 14.46 3.33
C ARG A 84 -5.80 15.07 4.49
N GLY A 85 -4.89 16.01 4.21
CA GLY A 85 -4.03 16.61 5.22
C GLY A 85 -3.06 15.62 5.87
N ILE A 86 -2.57 14.62 5.11
CA ILE A 86 -1.53 13.70 5.57
C ILE A 86 -0.18 14.28 5.15
N HIS A 87 0.62 14.69 6.12
CA HIS A 87 1.94 15.27 5.90
C HIS A 87 3.07 14.32 6.28
N LYS A 88 4.32 14.71 6.02
CA LYS A 88 5.49 13.84 6.21
C LYS A 88 5.60 13.30 7.63
N GLU A 89 5.27 14.11 8.62
CA GLU A 89 5.23 13.81 10.04
C GLU A 89 4.17 12.77 10.41
N ASP A 90 3.13 12.61 9.60
CA ASP A 90 2.07 11.62 9.81
C ASP A 90 2.43 10.23 9.27
N LEU A 91 3.45 10.13 8.42
CA LEU A 91 3.73 8.90 7.68
C LEU A 91 4.41 7.84 8.55
N ILE A 92 4.05 6.59 8.28
CA ILE A 92 4.83 5.42 8.70
C ILE A 92 6.23 5.54 8.09
N SER A 93 7.27 5.25 8.88
CA SER A 93 8.66 5.33 8.42
C SER A 93 8.90 4.41 7.21
N GLY A 94 9.68 4.88 6.24
CA GLY A 94 10.01 4.13 5.03
C GLY A 94 8.95 4.19 3.92
N PHE A 95 7.77 4.76 4.17
CA PHE A 95 6.79 4.98 3.11
C PHE A 95 7.27 6.05 2.13
N ARG A 96 7.03 5.78 0.84
CA ARG A 96 7.22 6.78 -0.20
C ARG A 96 5.90 7.49 -0.47
N VAL A 97 5.99 8.77 -0.81
CA VAL A 97 4.89 9.56 -1.36
C VAL A 97 5.31 10.04 -2.73
N LYS A 98 4.51 9.74 -3.76
CA LYS A 98 4.80 10.05 -5.17
C LYS A 98 3.52 10.35 -5.95
N SER A 99 3.69 10.96 -7.13
CA SER A 99 2.62 11.12 -8.12
C SER A 99 2.21 9.78 -8.74
N ALA A 100 1.09 9.79 -9.45
CA ALA A 100 0.59 8.63 -10.21
C ALA A 100 1.56 8.16 -11.31
N ASP A 101 2.50 9.00 -11.74
CA ASP A 101 3.52 8.63 -12.73
C ASP A 101 4.38 7.46 -12.25
N MET A 102 4.62 7.36 -10.95
CA MET A 102 5.32 6.22 -10.37
C MET A 102 4.54 4.93 -10.60
N TYR A 103 3.23 4.94 -10.33
CA TYR A 103 2.37 3.78 -10.54
C TYR A 103 2.34 3.37 -12.01
N LEU A 104 2.21 4.34 -12.92
CA LEU A 104 2.29 4.10 -14.36
C LEU A 104 3.61 3.42 -14.73
N ALA A 105 4.75 3.98 -14.30
CA ALA A 105 6.06 3.42 -14.58
C ALA A 105 6.23 2.00 -13.99
N SER A 106 5.73 1.76 -12.78
CA SER A 106 5.74 0.45 -12.13
C SER A 106 4.96 -0.57 -12.97
N CYS A 107 3.75 -0.23 -13.41
CA CYS A 107 2.91 -1.08 -14.26
C CYS A 107 3.60 -1.51 -15.56
N PHE A 108 4.32 -0.61 -16.24
CA PHE A 108 5.04 -0.94 -17.49
C PHE A 108 6.22 -1.88 -17.27
N SER A 109 6.80 -1.87 -16.08
CA SER A 109 7.93 -2.74 -15.72
C SER A 109 7.52 -4.07 -15.06
N ALA A 110 6.24 -4.26 -14.76
CA ALA A 110 5.74 -5.39 -14.00
C ALA A 110 5.43 -6.60 -14.89
N ASP A 111 5.68 -7.81 -14.38
CA ASP A 111 5.18 -9.02 -15.02
C ASP A 111 3.67 -9.13 -14.85
N ARG A 112 3.14 -8.69 -13.70
CA ARG A 112 1.70 -8.73 -13.40
C ARG A 112 1.28 -7.46 -12.68
N VAL A 113 0.16 -6.90 -13.12
CA VAL A 113 -0.51 -5.77 -12.46
C VAL A 113 -1.81 -6.28 -11.85
N LEU A 114 -2.00 -6.01 -10.56
CA LEU A 114 -3.25 -6.27 -9.87
C LEU A 114 -3.85 -4.95 -9.40
N HIS A 115 -5.10 -4.71 -9.79
CA HIS A 115 -5.89 -3.59 -9.32
C HIS A 115 -6.93 -4.14 -8.35
N ILE A 116 -6.78 -3.81 -7.07
CA ILE A 116 -7.55 -4.42 -5.98
C ILE A 116 -8.36 -3.35 -5.26
N GLY A 117 -9.67 -3.54 -5.25
CA GLY A 117 -10.59 -2.54 -4.74
C GLY A 117 -10.81 -1.40 -5.74
N GLY A 118 -11.70 -0.51 -5.36
CA GLY A 118 -12.33 0.52 -6.18
C GLY A 118 -13.65 0.87 -5.50
N GLU A 119 -14.10 2.11 -5.65
CA GLU A 119 -15.49 2.46 -5.35
C GLU A 119 -16.37 2.12 -6.56
#